data_AF-A0A2J8U245-F1
#
_entry.id   AF-A0A2J8U245-F1
#
_cell.length_a   1.000
_cell.length_b   1.000
_cell.length_c   1.000
_cell.angle_alpha   90.00
_cell.angle_beta   90.00
_cell.angle_gamma   90.00
#
_symmetry.space_group_name_H-M   'P 1'
#
loop_
_entity.id
_entity.type
_entity.pdbx_description
1 polymer ?
#
loop_
_entity_poly.entity_id
_entity_poly.type
_entity_poly.pdbx_seq_one_letter_code
_entity_poly.pdbx_strand_id
1 'polypeptide(L)'
;MKDRLLERITEEERHVQDQPLGMAFVTFQEKSMATYILKDFNACKCQSLQCKGEPQPSSHSRELYTSKWTVTFAADPEDICW
;
A
#
# COMPACT_ATOMS: atom_id res chain seq x y z
N MET A 1 -26.34 -3.25 27.95
CA MET A 1 -25.16 -4.02 27.48
C MET A 1 -24.84 -3.70 26.03
N LYS A 2 -25.83 -3.70 25.12
CA LYS A 2 -25.66 -3.27 23.72
C LYS A 2 -25.13 -1.83 23.58
N ASP A 3 -25.69 -0.89 24.35
CA ASP A 3 -25.30 0.53 24.25
C ASP A 3 -23.84 0.76 24.65
N ARG A 4 -23.36 0.06 25.70
CA ARG A 4 -21.96 0.09 26.13
C ARG A 4 -21.00 -0.53 25.10
N LEU A 5 -21.47 -1.46 24.27
CA LEU A 5 -20.66 -2.03 23.18
C LEU A 5 -20.58 -1.08 21.99
N LEU A 6 -21.70 -0.44 21.63
CA LEU A 6 -21.73 0.57 20.57
C LEU A 6 -20.84 1.77 20.91
N GLU A 7 -20.91 2.27 22.15
CA GLU A 7 -20.06 3.35 22.63
C GLU A 7 -18.56 3.02 22.48
N ARG A 8 -18.17 1.79 22.83
CA ARG A 8 -16.79 1.33 22.65
C ARG A 8 -16.39 1.23 21.18
N ILE A 9 -17.24 0.69 20.32
CA ILE A 9 -16.97 0.60 18.88
C ILE A 9 -16.74 2.00 18.30
N THR A 10 -17.62 2.95 18.61
CA THR A 10 -17.49 4.33 18.11
C THR A 10 -16.21 5.01 18.59
N GLU A 11 -15.79 4.78 19.84
CA GLU A 11 -14.54 5.35 20.34
C GLU A 11 -13.30 4.73 19.67
N GLU A 12 -13.31 3.41 19.43
CA GLU A 12 -12.24 2.73 18.69
C GLU A 12 -12.19 3.21 17.22
N GLU A 13 -13.33 3.37 16.55
CA GLU A 13 -13.40 3.90 15.19
C GLU A 13 -12.77 5.29 15.09
N ARG A 14 -12.96 6.14 16.10
CA ARG A 14 -12.34 7.46 16.20
C ARG A 14 -10.82 7.35 16.39
N HIS A 15 -10.37 6.46 17.27
CA HIS A 15 -8.95 6.29 17.56
C HIS A 15 -8.16 5.73 16.36
N VAL A 16 -8.73 4.81 15.60
CA VAL A 16 -8.06 4.19 14.45
C VAL A 16 -7.77 5.21 13.34
N GLN A 17 -8.55 6.29 13.21
CA GLN A 17 -8.31 7.33 12.20
C GLN A 17 -6.94 8.02 12.35
N ASP A 18 -6.44 8.14 13.58
CA ASP A 18 -5.16 8.79 13.88
C ASP A 18 -3.97 7.80 13.89
N GLN A 19 -4.21 6.52 13.62
CA GLN A 19 -3.20 5.45 13.69
C GLN A 19 -3.12 4.64 12.38
N PRO A 20 -2.60 5.24 11.29
CA PRO A 20 -2.50 4.54 10.02
C PRO A 20 -1.46 3.41 10.07
N LEU A 21 -1.80 2.26 9.47
CA LEU A 21 -0.92 1.09 9.39
C LEU A 21 0.29 1.28 8.44
N GLY A 22 0.29 2.33 7.62
CA GLY A 22 1.35 2.59 6.65
C GLY A 22 1.26 1.73 5.38
N MET A 23 0.09 1.16 5.08
CA MET A 23 -0.21 0.41 3.87
C MET A 23 -1.59 0.76 3.32
N ALA A 24 -1.84 0.45 2.05
CA ALA A 24 -3.13 0.62 1.41
C ALA A 24 -3.35 -0.44 0.33
N PHE A 25 -4.62 -0.78 0.09
CA PHE A 25 -5.04 -1.54 -1.09
C PHE A 25 -5.45 -0.55 -2.18
N VAL A 26 -4.93 -0.72 -3.40
CA VAL A 26 -5.22 0.14 -4.55
C VAL A 26 -5.82 -0.70 -5.65
N THR A 27 -6.97 -0.29 -6.16
CA THR A 27 -7.68 -0.96 -7.27
C THR A 27 -7.52 -0.16 -8.55
N PHE A 28 -7.50 -0.88 -9.68
CA PHE A 28 -7.38 -0.31 -11.01
C PHE A 28 -8.47 -0.86 -11.91
N GLN A 29 -8.82 -0.13 -12.96
CA GLN A 29 -9.84 -0.54 -13.92
C GLN A 29 -9.46 -1.83 -14.66
N GLU A 30 -8.17 -1.99 -14.97
CA GLU A 30 -7.66 -3.15 -15.67
C GLU A 30 -6.47 -3.78 -14.95
N LYS A 31 -6.35 -5.11 -15.07
CA LYS A 31 -5.19 -5.87 -14.57
C LYS A 31 -3.86 -5.41 -15.19
N SER A 32 -3.91 -4.94 -16.43
CA SER A 32 -2.76 -4.41 -17.18
C SER A 32 -2.09 -3.24 -16.44
N MET A 33 -2.88 -2.33 -15.87
CA MET A 33 -2.41 -1.16 -15.13
C MET A 33 -1.69 -1.56 -13.84
N ALA A 34 -2.28 -2.46 -13.04
CA ALA A 34 -1.65 -2.99 -11.83
C ALA A 34 -0.34 -3.74 -12.16
N THR A 35 -0.34 -4.52 -13.25
CA THR A 35 0.85 -5.23 -13.73
C THR A 35 1.95 -4.27 -14.17
N TYR A 36 1.60 -3.15 -14.82
CA TYR A 36 2.55 -2.11 -15.23
C TYR A 36 3.25 -1.50 -14.01
N ILE A 37 2.47 -1.10 -12.99
CA ILE A 37 3.00 -0.54 -11.73
C ILE A 37 3.87 -1.56 -11.00
N LEU A 38 3.42 -2.82 -10.91
CA LEU A 38 4.20 -3.87 -10.27
C LEU A 38 5.57 -4.05 -10.93
N LYS A 39 5.63 -4.00 -12.27
CA LYS A 39 6.89 -4.13 -13.02
C LYS A 39 7.82 -2.95 -12.78
N ASP A 40 7.28 -1.73 -12.71
CA ASP A 40 8.06 -0.52 -12.46
C ASP A 40 8.71 -0.55 -11.06
N PHE A 41 7.94 -0.87 -10.03
CA PHE A 41 8.45 -0.94 -8.65
C PHE A 41 9.36 -2.13 -8.39
N ASN A 42 9.27 -3.20 -9.20
CA ASN A 42 10.14 -4.39 -9.10
C ASN A 42 11.20 -4.47 -10.20
N ALA A 43 11.39 -3.40 -11.00
CA ALA A 43 12.39 -3.39 -12.06
C ALA A 43 13.78 -3.71 -11.50
N CYS A 44 14.52 -4.60 -12.18
CA CYS A 44 15.69 -5.27 -11.63
C CYS A 44 16.79 -4.28 -11.21
N LYS A 45 17.27 -4.42 -9.97
CA LYS A 45 18.54 -3.86 -9.52
C LYS A 45 19.64 -4.84 -9.94
N CYS A 46 20.31 -4.55 -11.05
CA CYS A 46 21.40 -5.39 -11.56
C CYS A 46 22.38 -5.76 -10.43
N GLN A 47 22.66 -7.04 -10.24
CA GLN A 47 23.42 -7.56 -9.09
C GLN A 47 24.92 -7.18 -9.09
N SER A 48 25.41 -6.49 -10.13
CA SER A 48 26.82 -6.12 -10.30
C SER A 48 27.10 -4.63 -10.59
N LEU A 49 26.07 -3.82 -10.83
CA LEU A 49 26.17 -2.37 -10.87
C LEU A 49 25.07 -1.80 -9.98
N GLN A 50 25.43 -0.84 -9.13
CA GLN A 50 24.52 -0.14 -8.19
C GLN A 50 23.47 0.74 -8.90
N CYS A 51 22.85 0.24 -9.96
CA CYS A 51 21.67 0.82 -10.56
C CYS A 51 20.50 0.49 -9.65
N LYS A 52 20.27 1.32 -8.62
CA LYS A 52 18.95 1.39 -7.99
C LYS A 52 18.02 2.02 -9.03
N GLY A 53 17.32 1.20 -9.81
CA GLY A 53 16.18 1.68 -10.58
C GLY A 53 15.17 2.25 -9.58
N GLU A 54 15.00 3.56 -9.56
CA GLU A 54 13.86 4.17 -8.89
C GLU A 54 12.63 3.93 -9.78
N PRO A 55 11.44 3.69 -9.18
CA PRO A 55 10.20 3.67 -9.94
C PRO A 55 10.04 4.96 -10.76
N GLN A 56 9.22 4.93 -11.80
CA GLN A 56 8.92 6.07 -12.64
C GLN A 56 8.60 7.32 -11.77
N PRO A 57 9.37 8.41 -11.89
CA PRO A 57 9.21 9.56 -11.00
C PRO A 57 7.94 10.34 -11.32
N SER A 58 7.36 10.96 -10.29
CA SER A 58 6.25 11.91 -10.37
C SER A 58 6.57 13.18 -9.58
N SER A 59 5.71 14.20 -9.70
CA SER A 59 5.80 15.44 -8.91
C SER A 59 5.80 15.20 -7.39
N HIS A 60 5.32 14.04 -6.93
CA HIS A 60 5.18 13.71 -5.52
C HIS A 60 6.16 12.64 -5.02
N SER A 61 6.98 12.03 -5.89
CA SER A 61 7.86 10.92 -5.52
C SER A 61 8.78 11.22 -4.34
N ARG A 62 9.27 12.47 -4.24
CA ARG A 62 10.14 12.91 -3.14
C ARG A 62 9.40 13.01 -1.81
N GLU A 63 8.21 13.60 -1.81
CA GLU A 63 7.39 13.79 -0.61
C GLU A 63 6.86 12.46 -0.07
N LEU A 64 6.52 11.54 -0.99
CA LEU A 64 5.97 10.23 -0.68
C LEU A 64 7.03 9.15 -0.46
N TYR A 65 8.31 9.44 -0.73
CA TYR A 65 9.43 8.50 -0.64
C TYR A 65 9.14 7.17 -1.37
N THR A 66 8.64 7.24 -2.61
CA THR A 66 8.16 6.07 -3.37
C THR A 66 9.23 5.00 -3.59
N SER A 67 10.51 5.36 -3.55
CA SER A 67 11.64 4.43 -3.62
C SER A 67 11.74 3.47 -2.42
N LYS A 68 10.99 3.73 -1.33
CA LYS A 68 10.89 2.86 -0.15
C LYS A 68 9.66 1.96 -0.15
N TRP A 69 8.75 2.12 -1.11
CA TRP A 69 7.51 1.37 -1.14
C TRP A 69 7.77 -0.07 -1.60
N THR A 70 7.03 -1.01 -1.01
CA THR A 70 6.95 -2.39 -1.49
C THR A 70 5.59 -2.58 -2.15
N VAL A 71 5.59 -3.05 -3.39
CA VAL A 71 4.36 -3.24 -4.17
C VAL A 71 4.22 -4.71 -4.55
N THR A 72 3.09 -5.29 -4.19
CA THR A 72 2.70 -6.67 -4.53
C THR A 72 1.23 -6.71 -4.92
N PHE A 73 0.80 -7.78 -5.58
CA PHE A 73 -0.63 -8.06 -5.69
C PHE A 73 -1.20 -8.36 -4.31
N ALA A 74 -2.41 -7.85 -4.05
CA ALA A 74 -3.18 -8.22 -2.88
C ALA A 74 -3.68 -9.67 -3.03
N ALA A 75 -3.77 -10.38 -1.90
CA ALA A 75 -4.53 -11.63 -1.84
C ALA A 75 -6.04 -11.35 -1.97
N ASP A 76 -6.82 -12.38 -2.26
CA ASP A 76 -8.27 -12.26 -2.22
C ASP A 76 -8.72 -11.87 -0.79
N PRO A 77 -9.81 -11.09 -0.63
CA PRO A 77 -10.22 -10.59 0.69
C PRO A 77 -10.44 -11.67 1.76
N GLU A 78 -10.82 -12.88 1.32
CA GLU A 78 -11.05 -14.05 2.18
C GLU A 78 -9.74 -14.71 2.65
N ASP A 79 -8.64 -14.48 1.94
CA ASP A 79 -7.32 -15.04 2.23
C ASP A 79 -6.46 -14.10 3.11
N ILE A 80 -6.97 -12.92 3.46
CA ILE A 80 -6.28 -11.94 4.30
C ILE A 80 -6.60 -12.18 5.78
N CYS A 81 -5.56 -12.34 6.60
CA CYS A 81 -5.68 -12.27 8.05
C CYS A 81 -5.60 -10.79 8.47
N TRP A 82 -6.77 -10.20 8.75
CA TRP A 82 -6.94 -8.79 9.13
C TRP A 82 -6.48 -8.48 10.55
#